data_AF-A0A1H9LSI3-F1
#
_entry.id   AF-A0A1H9LSI3-F1
#
_cell.length_a   1.000
_cell.length_b   1.000
_cell.length_c   1.000
_cell.angle_alpha   90.00
_cell.angle_beta   90.00
_cell.angle_gamma   90.00
#
_symmetry.space_group_name_H-M   'P 1'
#
loop_
_entity.id
_entity.type
_entity.pdbx_description
1 polymer ?
#
loop_
_entity_poly.entity_id
_entity_poly.type
_entity_poly.pdbx_seq_one_letter_code
_entity_poly.pdbx_strand_id
1 'polypeptide(L)'
;MSFVTALTSQQIADLNSSDIQSLSTAQIRELSTAQVPHLTSAAIAAMSTGQITALDLVDFAVLTSVQTPGITTSQLKVLSSSQIQALSTNAVPGLTTRQIVGFSTAQVNALTSAQVAALDTATVVGLSTAQLQALSSAQVPGLGTEDIAALSSVQIGALRTASIAGLSTDQIAALSSTNVKGLSSAQLLALSSSQIAALETDDFAQLSSAQLGALSSKQGAGLTTAQLASLDSAELSKLSTAAVQGLSTAAI
;
A
#
# COMPACT_ATOMS: atom_id res chain seq x y z
N MET A 1 7.63 -28.97 31.52
CA MET A 1 6.58 -28.17 30.86
C MET A 1 6.77 -26.75 31.33
N SER A 2 6.79 -25.78 30.41
CA SER A 2 6.84 -24.38 30.81
C SER A 2 5.53 -23.97 31.49
N PHE A 3 5.62 -23.05 32.44
CA PHE A 3 4.44 -22.42 33.06
C PHE A 3 3.53 -21.76 32.00
N VAL A 4 4.11 -21.18 30.94
CA VAL A 4 3.35 -20.44 29.92
C VAL A 4 2.48 -21.38 29.09
N THR A 5 2.99 -22.53 28.66
CA THR A 5 2.19 -23.50 27.87
C THR A 5 1.09 -24.19 28.67
N ALA A 6 1.12 -24.09 30.00
CA ALA A 6 0.10 -24.66 30.87
C ALA A 6 -1.12 -23.73 31.07
N LEU A 7 -1.02 -22.45 30.69
CA LEU A 7 -2.10 -21.48 30.84
C LEU A 7 -3.24 -21.74 29.85
N THR A 8 -4.48 -21.71 30.33
CA THR A 8 -5.67 -21.79 29.48
C THR A 8 -5.87 -20.50 28.69
N SER A 9 -6.68 -20.55 27.62
CA SER A 9 -7.08 -19.36 26.86
C SER A 9 -7.65 -18.24 27.73
N GLN A 10 -8.45 -18.59 28.75
CA GLN A 10 -9.01 -17.61 29.68
C GLN A 10 -7.91 -16.99 30.56
N GLN A 11 -7.00 -17.81 31.08
CA GLN A 11 -5.88 -17.30 31.88
C GLN A 11 -4.95 -16.39 31.07
N ILE A 12 -4.75 -16.68 29.78
CA ILE A 12 -3.99 -15.79 28.87
C ILE A 12 -4.72 -14.45 28.68
N ALA A 13 -6.03 -14.48 28.49
CA ALA A 13 -6.83 -13.27 28.32
C ALA A 13 -6.85 -12.40 29.59
N ASP A 14 -6.71 -13.00 30.77
CA ASP A 14 -6.71 -12.32 32.07
C ASP A 14 -5.33 -11.76 32.48
N LEU A 15 -4.26 -12.00 31.70
CA LEU A 15 -2.92 -11.46 31.99
C LEU A 15 -2.92 -9.94 31.98
N ASN A 16 -2.48 -9.33 33.08
CA ASN A 16 -2.33 -7.88 33.18
C ASN A 16 -0.93 -7.43 32.73
N SER A 17 -0.70 -6.11 32.63
CA SER A 17 0.57 -5.56 32.17
C SER A 17 1.78 -5.95 33.01
N SER A 18 1.62 -6.09 34.34
CA SER A 18 2.68 -6.53 35.24
C SER A 18 3.02 -8.00 35.03
N ASP A 19 2.01 -8.85 34.83
CA ASP A 19 2.22 -10.27 34.52
C ASP A 19 3.05 -10.41 33.25
N ILE A 20 2.65 -9.70 32.19
CA ILE A 20 3.35 -9.71 30.89
C ILE A 20 4.79 -9.22 31.04
N GLN A 21 5.03 -8.12 31.76
CA GLN A 21 6.38 -7.57 31.93
C GLN A 21 7.28 -8.48 32.78
N SER A 22 6.71 -9.34 33.62
CA SER A 22 7.49 -10.32 34.40
C SER A 22 7.99 -11.51 33.57
N LEU A 23 7.38 -11.78 32.41
CA LEU A 23 7.76 -12.90 31.54
C LEU A 23 9.10 -12.63 30.83
N SER A 24 10.02 -13.58 30.88
CA SER A 24 11.24 -13.52 30.07
C SER A 24 10.94 -13.72 28.58
N THR A 25 11.88 -13.32 27.71
CA THR A 25 11.78 -13.59 26.26
C THR A 25 11.75 -15.08 25.94
N ALA A 26 12.37 -15.93 26.78
CA ALA A 26 12.29 -17.38 26.67
C ALA A 26 10.88 -17.89 26.98
N GLN A 27 10.21 -17.35 27.99
CA GLN A 27 8.83 -17.69 28.32
C GLN A 27 7.83 -17.19 27.26
N ILE A 28 8.07 -16.02 26.67
CA ILE A 28 7.25 -15.53 25.55
C ILE A 28 7.36 -16.45 24.31
N ARG A 29 8.54 -16.99 24.02
CA ARG A 29 8.74 -17.98 22.94
C ARG A 29 8.02 -19.31 23.14
N GLU A 30 7.54 -19.56 24.35
CA GLU A 30 6.80 -20.77 24.67
C GLU A 30 5.29 -20.57 24.53
N LEU A 31 4.82 -19.36 24.18
CA LEU A 31 3.43 -19.19 23.76
C LEU A 31 3.15 -20.10 22.57
N SER A 32 1.98 -20.73 22.59
CA SER A 32 1.51 -21.53 21.47
C SER A 32 0.61 -20.72 20.54
N THR A 33 0.49 -21.17 19.30
CA THR A 33 -0.46 -20.61 18.33
C THR A 33 -1.93 -20.72 18.77
N ALA A 34 -2.24 -21.59 19.74
CA ALA A 34 -3.56 -21.65 20.37
C ALA A 34 -3.77 -20.57 21.45
N GLN A 35 -2.69 -20.06 22.05
CA GLN A 35 -2.74 -19.05 23.11
C GLN A 35 -2.60 -17.63 22.57
N VAL A 36 -1.76 -17.42 21.55
CA VAL A 36 -1.52 -16.07 20.98
C VAL A 36 -2.81 -15.35 20.62
N PRO A 37 -3.83 -15.96 19.97
CA PRO A 37 -5.11 -15.29 19.66
C PRO A 37 -5.91 -14.79 20.87
N HIS A 38 -5.58 -15.25 22.09
CA HIS A 38 -6.24 -14.83 23.32
C HIS A 38 -5.51 -13.70 24.07
N LEU A 39 -4.32 -13.30 23.61
CA LEU A 39 -3.67 -12.09 24.12
C LEU A 39 -4.54 -10.87 23.82
N THR A 40 -4.77 -10.04 24.83
CA THR A 40 -5.45 -8.76 24.63
C THR A 40 -4.52 -7.73 23.96
N SER A 41 -5.08 -6.72 23.32
CA SER A 41 -4.29 -5.60 22.78
C SER A 41 -3.51 -4.87 23.89
N ALA A 42 -4.04 -4.80 25.12
CA ALA A 42 -3.35 -4.26 26.28
C ALA A 42 -2.16 -5.12 26.73
N ALA A 43 -2.30 -6.45 26.67
CA ALA A 43 -1.20 -7.37 26.95
C ALA A 43 -0.07 -7.20 25.93
N ILE A 44 -0.39 -7.16 24.62
CA ILE A 44 0.59 -6.91 23.56
C ILE A 44 1.27 -5.55 23.76
N ALA A 45 0.51 -4.49 24.07
CA ALA A 45 1.06 -3.16 24.32
C ALA A 45 2.02 -3.11 25.53
N ALA A 46 1.80 -3.97 26.52
CA ALA A 46 2.64 -4.06 27.72
C ALA A 46 3.96 -4.81 27.51
N MET A 47 4.09 -5.59 26.41
CA MET A 47 5.32 -6.31 26.10
C MET A 47 6.48 -5.34 25.81
N SER A 48 7.66 -5.67 26.28
CA SER A 48 8.89 -4.99 25.84
C SER A 48 9.19 -5.27 24.36
N THR A 49 10.01 -4.42 23.74
CA THR A 49 10.52 -4.67 22.37
C THR A 49 11.24 -6.00 22.26
N GLY A 50 12.01 -6.39 23.28
CA GLY A 50 12.69 -7.68 23.35
C GLY A 50 11.71 -8.87 23.34
N GLN A 51 10.62 -8.79 24.11
CA GLN A 51 9.57 -9.80 24.11
C GLN A 51 8.84 -9.91 22.77
N ILE A 52 8.49 -8.77 22.14
CA ILE A 52 7.87 -8.77 20.82
C ILE A 52 8.78 -9.39 19.77
N THR A 53 10.07 -9.06 19.76
CA THR A 53 11.02 -9.68 18.82
C THR A 53 11.29 -11.15 19.11
N ALA A 54 10.93 -11.63 20.30
CA ALA A 54 11.10 -13.03 20.68
C ALA A 54 9.97 -13.92 20.14
N LEU A 55 8.78 -13.38 19.88
CA LEU A 55 7.68 -14.09 19.21
C LEU A 55 8.15 -14.60 17.84
N ASP A 56 7.85 -15.86 17.56
CA ASP A 56 8.26 -16.49 16.31
C ASP A 56 7.30 -16.14 15.16
N LEU A 57 7.63 -16.59 13.94
CA LEU A 57 6.81 -16.27 12.77
C LEU A 57 5.44 -16.95 12.80
N VAL A 58 5.29 -18.12 13.43
CA VAL A 58 3.99 -18.81 13.48
C VAL A 58 3.05 -18.16 14.48
N ASP A 59 3.58 -17.56 15.53
CA ASP A 59 2.82 -16.73 16.48
C ASP A 59 2.32 -15.44 15.81
N PHE A 60 3.17 -14.74 15.05
CA PHE A 60 2.75 -13.57 14.27
C PHE A 60 1.65 -13.91 13.25
N ALA A 61 1.70 -15.10 12.67
CA ALA A 61 0.72 -15.56 11.68
C ALA A 61 -0.68 -15.79 12.25
N VAL A 62 -0.80 -16.01 13.56
CA VAL A 62 -2.10 -16.21 14.22
C VAL A 62 -2.63 -14.96 14.94
N LEU A 63 -1.91 -13.82 14.86
CA LEU A 63 -2.46 -12.54 15.29
C LEU A 63 -3.71 -12.19 14.48
N THR A 64 -4.63 -11.48 15.13
CA THR A 64 -5.91 -11.04 14.56
C THR A 64 -6.03 -9.52 14.58
N SER A 65 -7.04 -8.98 13.89
CA SER A 65 -7.33 -7.54 13.89
C SER A 65 -7.71 -6.96 15.26
N VAL A 66 -8.07 -7.81 16.23
CA VAL A 66 -8.33 -7.39 17.62
C VAL A 66 -7.04 -7.03 18.36
N GLN A 67 -5.92 -7.64 17.94
CA GLN A 67 -4.66 -7.64 18.65
C GLN A 67 -3.67 -6.65 18.08
N THR A 68 -3.66 -6.51 16.75
CA THR A 68 -2.76 -5.62 16.03
C THR A 68 -2.84 -4.16 16.50
N PRO A 69 -3.98 -3.58 16.92
CA PRO A 69 -4.00 -2.23 17.53
C PRO A 69 -3.12 -2.08 18.78
N GLY A 70 -2.84 -3.19 19.49
CA GLY A 70 -2.00 -3.22 20.68
C GLY A 70 -0.50 -3.10 20.40
N ILE A 71 -0.05 -3.32 19.16
CA ILE A 71 1.38 -3.24 18.83
C ILE A 71 1.80 -1.76 18.78
N THR A 72 2.54 -1.30 19.78
CA THR A 72 2.98 0.09 19.87
C THR A 72 3.96 0.45 18.74
N THR A 73 4.10 1.75 18.46
CA THR A 73 5.07 2.23 17.44
C THR A 73 6.52 1.88 17.79
N SER A 74 6.86 1.75 19.07
CA SER A 74 8.21 1.33 19.49
C SER A 74 8.45 -0.15 19.22
N GLN A 75 7.44 -0.99 19.42
CA GLN A 75 7.48 -2.41 19.09
C GLN A 75 7.52 -2.62 17.58
N LEU A 76 6.74 -1.87 16.81
CA LEU A 76 6.76 -1.93 15.34
C LEU A 76 8.15 -1.65 14.79
N LYS A 77 8.86 -0.63 15.30
CA LYS A 77 10.20 -0.26 14.81
C LYS A 77 11.25 -1.36 14.93
N VAL A 78 11.06 -2.33 15.83
CA VAL A 78 12.02 -3.44 16.03
C VAL A 78 11.63 -4.71 15.29
N LEU A 79 10.45 -4.76 14.64
CA LEU A 79 10.04 -5.93 13.87
C LEU A 79 10.91 -6.11 12.63
N SER A 80 11.36 -7.35 12.43
CA SER A 80 12.04 -7.77 11.22
C SER A 80 11.10 -7.83 10.02
N SER A 81 11.64 -7.76 8.80
CA SER A 81 10.87 -7.93 7.56
C SER A 81 10.11 -9.27 7.53
N SER A 82 10.70 -10.35 8.07
CA SER A 82 10.04 -11.66 8.14
C SER A 82 8.85 -11.65 9.11
N GLN A 83 8.94 -10.97 10.25
CA GLN A 83 7.81 -10.82 11.17
C GLN A 83 6.69 -9.97 10.57
N ILE A 84 7.03 -8.91 9.83
CA ILE A 84 6.04 -8.12 9.09
C ILE A 84 5.35 -9.00 8.03
N GLN A 85 6.10 -9.81 7.28
CA GLN A 85 5.53 -10.74 6.28
C GLN A 85 4.68 -11.85 6.90
N ALA A 86 4.96 -12.23 8.14
CA ALA A 86 4.20 -13.25 8.85
C ALA A 86 2.81 -12.76 9.30
N LEU A 87 2.58 -11.45 9.45
CA LEU A 87 1.25 -10.92 9.79
C LEU A 87 0.20 -11.38 8.78
N SER A 88 -0.83 -12.07 9.25
CA SER A 88 -1.89 -12.53 8.35
C SER A 88 -2.69 -11.37 7.76
N THR A 89 -3.30 -11.57 6.59
CA THR A 89 -4.24 -10.60 6.01
C THR A 89 -5.49 -10.38 6.87
N ASN A 90 -5.78 -11.27 7.82
CA ASN A 90 -6.84 -11.07 8.82
C ASN A 90 -6.40 -10.13 9.97
N ALA A 91 -5.09 -9.97 10.17
CA ALA A 91 -4.52 -9.09 11.19
C ALA A 91 -4.35 -7.65 10.69
N VAL A 92 -4.00 -7.51 9.40
CA VAL A 92 -3.66 -6.24 8.77
C VAL A 92 -4.76 -5.16 8.89
N PRO A 93 -6.07 -5.46 8.71
CA PRO A 93 -7.12 -4.47 8.89
C PRO A 93 -7.18 -3.85 10.30
N GLY A 94 -6.63 -4.53 11.32
CA GLY A 94 -6.53 -3.96 12.67
C GLY A 94 -5.36 -2.98 12.86
N LEU A 95 -4.47 -2.81 11.87
CA LEU A 95 -3.41 -1.82 11.94
C LEU A 95 -3.99 -0.41 11.80
N THR A 96 -3.72 0.42 12.79
CA THR A 96 -4.13 1.82 12.79
C THR A 96 -3.23 2.67 11.87
N THR A 97 -3.75 3.81 11.41
CA THR A 97 -2.98 4.79 10.62
C THR A 97 -1.70 5.22 11.36
N ARG A 98 -1.75 5.39 12.68
CA ARG A 98 -0.57 5.75 13.50
C ARG A 98 0.53 4.69 13.43
N GLN A 99 0.15 3.42 13.42
CA GLN A 99 1.09 2.30 13.33
C GLN A 99 1.75 2.25 11.97
N ILE A 100 0.97 2.37 10.89
CA ILE A 100 1.48 2.33 9.52
C ILE A 100 2.37 3.52 9.18
N VAL A 101 2.02 4.74 9.63
CA VAL A 101 2.92 5.91 9.50
C VAL A 101 4.21 5.72 10.31
N GLY A 102 4.19 4.88 11.35
CA GLY A 102 5.36 4.50 12.13
C GLY A 102 6.30 3.50 11.45
N PHE A 103 5.88 2.85 10.35
CA PHE A 103 6.73 1.90 9.63
C PHE A 103 7.88 2.61 8.92
N SER A 104 9.07 2.02 9.00
CA SER A 104 10.17 2.39 8.11
C SER A 104 9.87 2.02 6.66
N THR A 105 10.58 2.63 5.71
CA THR A 105 10.50 2.27 4.29
C THR A 105 10.89 0.81 4.03
N ALA A 106 11.84 0.27 4.80
CA ALA A 106 12.21 -1.15 4.74
C ALA A 106 11.05 -2.08 5.17
N GLN A 107 10.29 -1.69 6.20
CA GLN A 107 9.13 -2.45 6.66
C GLN A 107 7.95 -2.36 5.68
N VAL A 108 7.73 -1.18 5.08
CA VAL A 108 6.74 -1.03 4.00
C VAL A 108 7.11 -1.87 2.77
N ASN A 109 8.40 -1.87 2.39
CA ASN A 109 8.88 -2.72 1.30
C ASN A 109 8.78 -4.23 1.63
N ALA A 110 8.79 -4.59 2.90
CA ALA A 110 8.64 -5.99 3.34
C ALA A 110 7.21 -6.52 3.23
N LEU A 111 6.18 -5.67 3.19
CA LEU A 111 4.78 -6.11 3.07
C LEU A 111 4.58 -6.97 1.82
N THR A 112 3.74 -7.99 1.89
CA THR A 112 3.31 -8.71 0.69
C THR A 112 2.24 -7.92 -0.06
N SER A 113 2.01 -8.22 -1.34
CA SER A 113 0.91 -7.60 -2.10
C SER A 113 -0.46 -7.90 -1.47
N ALA A 114 -0.65 -9.10 -0.91
CA ALA A 114 -1.86 -9.48 -0.21
C ALA A 114 -2.07 -8.70 1.09
N GLN A 115 -0.99 -8.39 1.82
CA GLN A 115 -1.07 -7.51 2.99
C GLN A 115 -1.38 -6.06 2.59
N VAL A 116 -0.79 -5.56 1.50
CA VAL A 116 -1.11 -4.22 0.98
C VAL A 116 -2.60 -4.13 0.59
N ALA A 117 -3.13 -5.17 -0.07
CA ALA A 117 -4.55 -5.25 -0.43
C ALA A 117 -5.50 -5.38 0.76
N ALA A 118 -4.99 -5.79 1.93
CA ALA A 118 -5.78 -5.91 3.15
C ALA A 118 -5.73 -4.65 4.03
N LEU A 119 -5.02 -3.59 3.63
CA LEU A 119 -5.03 -2.32 4.33
C LEU A 119 -6.35 -1.59 4.06
N ASP A 120 -6.93 -1.00 5.11
CA ASP A 120 -8.06 -0.08 4.94
C ASP A 120 -7.63 1.19 4.20
N THR A 121 -8.51 1.75 3.37
CA THR A 121 -8.23 2.96 2.58
C THR A 121 -7.78 4.15 3.42
N ALA A 122 -8.36 4.35 4.61
CA ALA A 122 -7.94 5.43 5.51
C ALA A 122 -6.47 5.26 5.97
N THR A 123 -6.01 4.02 6.08
CA THR A 123 -4.63 3.69 6.42
C THR A 123 -3.70 3.89 5.22
N VAL A 124 -4.15 3.53 4.00
CA VAL A 124 -3.41 3.79 2.75
C VAL A 124 -3.20 5.29 2.52
N VAL A 125 -4.24 6.11 2.69
CA VAL A 125 -4.17 7.58 2.55
C VAL A 125 -3.23 8.20 3.58
N GLY A 126 -3.03 7.54 4.73
CA GLY A 126 -2.07 7.96 5.75
C GLY A 126 -0.60 7.77 5.36
N LEU A 127 -0.28 6.96 4.35
CA LEU A 127 1.11 6.69 3.95
C LEU A 127 1.82 7.96 3.49
N SER A 128 3.04 8.15 4.01
CA SER A 128 3.92 9.22 3.53
C SER A 128 4.40 8.96 2.09
N THR A 129 4.82 10.02 1.40
CA THR A 129 5.41 9.90 0.04
C THR A 129 6.64 9.00 0.02
N ALA A 130 7.45 9.00 1.09
CA ALA A 130 8.61 8.11 1.23
C ALA A 130 8.21 6.64 1.36
N GLN A 131 7.12 6.34 2.09
CA GLN A 131 6.58 4.99 2.20
C GLN A 131 5.97 4.51 0.89
N LEU A 132 5.22 5.38 0.18
CA LEU A 132 4.69 5.08 -1.16
C LEU A 132 5.81 4.82 -2.18
N GLN A 133 6.91 5.57 -2.12
CA GLN A 133 8.10 5.30 -2.94
C GLN A 133 8.74 3.94 -2.64
N ALA A 134 8.68 3.52 -1.38
CA ALA A 134 9.24 2.24 -0.92
C ALA A 134 8.40 1.02 -1.35
N LEU A 135 7.13 1.21 -1.71
CA LEU A 135 6.33 0.14 -2.31
C LEU A 135 6.97 -0.32 -3.62
N SER A 136 7.22 -1.62 -3.71
CA SER A 136 7.68 -2.30 -4.92
C SER A 136 6.59 -2.28 -6.01
N SER A 137 7.00 -2.48 -7.26
CA SER A 137 6.05 -2.59 -8.37
C SER A 137 5.18 -3.85 -8.30
N ALA A 138 5.52 -4.83 -7.46
CA ALA A 138 4.70 -6.00 -7.19
C ALA A 138 3.66 -5.77 -6.08
N GLN A 139 3.87 -4.78 -5.21
CA GLN A 139 2.97 -4.43 -4.11
C GLN A 139 1.90 -3.42 -4.54
N VAL A 140 2.26 -2.43 -5.36
CA VAL A 140 1.33 -1.36 -5.78
C VAL A 140 0.06 -1.87 -6.47
N PRO A 141 0.10 -2.93 -7.31
CA PRO A 141 -1.12 -3.51 -7.88
C PRO A 141 -2.07 -4.10 -6.83
N GLY A 142 -1.62 -4.31 -5.59
CA GLY A 142 -2.46 -4.71 -4.46
C GLY A 142 -3.33 -3.58 -3.90
N LEU A 143 -3.08 -2.30 -4.23
CA LEU A 143 -3.95 -1.19 -3.83
C LEU A 143 -5.29 -1.29 -4.56
N GLY A 144 -6.41 -1.14 -3.86
CA GLY A 144 -7.74 -1.12 -4.47
C GLY A 144 -7.95 0.12 -5.35
N THR A 145 -9.01 0.11 -6.17
CA THR A 145 -9.42 1.29 -6.93
C THR A 145 -9.81 2.45 -6.03
N GLU A 146 -10.46 2.14 -4.91
CA GLU A 146 -10.84 3.10 -3.85
C GLU A 146 -9.61 3.73 -3.20
N ASP A 147 -8.54 2.96 -3.03
CA ASP A 147 -7.27 3.46 -2.50
C ASP A 147 -6.62 4.45 -3.48
N ILE A 148 -6.57 4.10 -4.77
CA ILE A 148 -6.01 4.97 -5.81
C ILE A 148 -6.81 6.27 -5.92
N ALA A 149 -8.13 6.20 -5.90
CA ALA A 149 -9.01 7.37 -5.93
C ALA A 149 -8.86 8.27 -4.70
N ALA A 150 -8.54 7.70 -3.54
CA ALA A 150 -8.40 8.43 -2.29
C ALA A 150 -7.01 9.08 -2.09
N LEU A 151 -5.98 8.63 -2.82
CA LEU A 151 -4.63 9.22 -2.74
C LEU A 151 -4.60 10.64 -3.31
N SER A 152 -3.86 11.52 -2.65
CA SER A 152 -3.61 12.88 -3.16
C SER A 152 -2.72 12.87 -4.41
N SER A 153 -2.74 13.95 -5.20
CA SER A 153 -1.85 14.10 -6.37
C SER A 153 -0.37 14.09 -5.98
N VAL A 154 -0.01 14.57 -4.79
CA VAL A 154 1.35 14.52 -4.24
C VAL A 154 1.77 13.08 -3.94
N GLN A 155 0.85 12.26 -3.41
CA GLN A 155 1.09 10.84 -3.14
C GLN A 155 1.22 10.03 -4.43
N ILE A 156 0.34 10.24 -5.42
CA ILE A 156 0.45 9.61 -6.75
C ILE A 156 1.74 10.05 -7.45
N GLY A 157 2.08 11.34 -7.41
CA GLY A 157 3.33 11.87 -7.95
C GLY A 157 4.59 11.29 -7.30
N ALA A 158 4.49 10.80 -6.06
CA ALA A 158 5.60 10.12 -5.39
C ALA A 158 5.82 8.68 -5.87
N LEU A 159 4.83 8.02 -6.49
CA LEU A 159 4.99 6.64 -6.96
C LEU A 159 6.07 6.53 -8.05
N ARG A 160 6.88 5.48 -7.98
CA ARG A 160 7.91 5.22 -9.00
C ARG A 160 7.26 4.91 -10.35
N THR A 161 7.92 5.25 -11.45
CA THR A 161 7.44 4.98 -12.82
C THR A 161 7.14 3.50 -13.05
N ALA A 162 7.95 2.59 -12.50
CA ALA A 162 7.72 1.15 -12.57
C ALA A 162 6.45 0.70 -11.83
N SER A 163 6.07 1.39 -10.74
CA SER A 163 4.83 1.12 -10.03
C SER A 163 3.62 1.63 -10.81
N ILE A 164 3.71 2.83 -11.40
CA ILE A 164 2.67 3.39 -12.28
C ILE A 164 2.45 2.49 -13.51
N ALA A 165 3.52 1.98 -14.12
CA ALA A 165 3.43 1.05 -15.24
C ALA A 165 2.73 -0.27 -14.87
N GLY A 166 2.78 -0.68 -13.60
CA GLY A 166 2.18 -1.91 -13.09
C GLY A 166 0.71 -1.81 -12.71
N LEU A 167 0.11 -0.61 -12.72
CA LEU A 167 -1.31 -0.43 -12.38
C LEU A 167 -2.22 -1.12 -13.40
N SER A 168 -3.36 -1.65 -12.96
CA SER A 168 -4.40 -2.14 -13.87
C SER A 168 -5.08 -0.97 -14.60
N THR A 169 -5.81 -1.26 -15.67
CA THR A 169 -6.65 -0.25 -16.34
C THR A 169 -7.72 0.31 -15.42
N ASP A 170 -8.26 -0.52 -14.51
CA ASP A 170 -9.29 -0.10 -13.55
C ASP A 170 -8.70 0.85 -12.50
N GLN A 171 -7.47 0.59 -12.03
CA GLN A 171 -6.75 1.50 -11.14
C GLN A 171 -6.41 2.83 -11.84
N ILE A 172 -6.11 2.81 -13.14
CA ILE A 172 -5.88 4.05 -13.91
C ILE A 172 -7.17 4.83 -14.10
N ALA A 173 -8.29 4.16 -14.40
CA ALA A 173 -9.60 4.79 -14.49
C ALA A 173 -10.08 5.38 -13.15
N ALA A 174 -9.61 4.84 -12.02
CA ALA A 174 -9.93 5.37 -10.69
C ALA A 174 -9.13 6.63 -10.30
N LEU A 175 -8.14 7.07 -11.09
CA LEU A 175 -7.41 8.30 -10.82
C LEU A 175 -8.34 9.50 -11.01
N SER A 176 -8.31 10.47 -10.08
CA SER A 176 -8.99 11.73 -10.33
C SER A 176 -8.24 12.61 -11.33
N SER A 177 -8.96 13.53 -11.96
CA SER A 177 -8.45 14.68 -12.70
C SER A 177 -7.27 15.39 -12.04
N THR A 178 -7.30 15.55 -10.71
CA THR A 178 -6.21 16.18 -9.95
C THR A 178 -4.98 15.27 -9.86
N ASN A 179 -5.18 13.95 -9.74
CA ASN A 179 -4.09 12.98 -9.79
C ASN A 179 -3.44 12.94 -11.17
N VAL A 180 -4.22 12.89 -12.25
CA VAL A 180 -3.72 12.85 -13.63
C VAL A 180 -2.91 14.11 -13.96
N LYS A 181 -3.40 15.28 -13.57
CA LYS A 181 -2.63 16.54 -13.68
C LYS A 181 -1.34 16.53 -12.86
N GLY A 182 -1.31 15.80 -11.75
CA GLY A 182 -0.13 15.63 -10.89
C GLY A 182 0.92 14.65 -11.39
N LEU A 183 0.61 13.83 -12.42
CA LEU A 183 1.58 12.89 -12.98
C LEU A 183 2.74 13.63 -13.65
N SER A 184 3.97 13.22 -13.36
CA SER A 184 5.12 13.68 -14.13
C SER A 184 5.06 13.12 -15.56
N SER A 185 5.69 13.82 -16.52
CA SER A 185 5.83 13.31 -17.90
C SER A 185 6.50 11.94 -17.94
N ALA A 186 7.42 11.64 -17.01
CA ALA A 186 8.06 10.32 -16.91
C ALA A 186 7.10 9.21 -16.46
N GLN A 187 6.20 9.50 -15.52
CA GLN A 187 5.14 8.56 -15.11
C GLN A 187 4.13 8.34 -16.23
N LEU A 188 3.72 9.41 -16.94
CA LEU A 188 2.83 9.31 -18.10
C LEU A 188 3.45 8.46 -19.22
N LEU A 189 4.75 8.63 -19.48
CA LEU A 189 5.49 7.82 -20.45
C LEU A 189 5.67 6.34 -20.04
N ALA A 190 5.53 6.03 -18.75
CA ALA A 190 5.58 4.66 -18.26
C ALA A 190 4.30 3.88 -18.56
N LEU A 191 3.17 4.58 -18.77
CA LEU A 191 1.89 3.96 -19.10
C LEU A 191 1.95 3.22 -20.45
N SER A 192 1.26 2.09 -20.51
CA SER A 192 0.92 1.35 -21.72
C SER A 192 -0.16 2.06 -22.53
N SER A 193 -0.32 1.68 -23.80
CA SER A 193 -1.41 2.19 -24.63
C SER A 193 -2.79 1.87 -24.04
N SER A 194 -2.97 0.68 -23.47
CA SER A 194 -4.23 0.30 -22.80
C SER A 194 -4.51 1.13 -21.54
N GLN A 195 -3.48 1.46 -20.75
CA GLN A 195 -3.64 2.36 -19.60
C GLN A 195 -3.95 3.79 -20.05
N ILE A 196 -3.36 4.29 -21.14
CA ILE A 196 -3.74 5.58 -21.72
C ILE A 196 -5.21 5.56 -22.15
N ALA A 197 -5.65 4.51 -22.84
CA ALA A 197 -7.05 4.36 -23.25
C ALA A 197 -8.02 4.31 -22.06
N ALA A 198 -7.55 3.84 -20.89
CA ALA A 198 -8.34 3.73 -19.67
C ALA A 198 -8.43 5.04 -18.87
N LEU A 199 -7.64 6.07 -19.18
CA LEU A 199 -7.84 7.41 -18.60
C LEU A 199 -9.20 7.95 -19.05
N GLU A 200 -10.05 8.32 -18.09
CA GLU A 200 -11.34 8.89 -18.43
C GLU A 200 -11.18 10.20 -19.21
N THR A 201 -12.18 10.52 -20.03
CA THR A 201 -12.09 11.64 -20.98
C THR A 201 -11.90 12.99 -20.27
N ASP A 202 -12.57 13.16 -19.12
CA ASP A 202 -12.48 14.37 -18.29
C ASP A 202 -11.10 14.51 -17.65
N ASP A 203 -10.50 13.40 -17.20
CA ASP A 203 -9.17 13.41 -16.58
C ASP A 203 -8.06 13.60 -17.61
N PHE A 204 -8.21 12.99 -18.79
CA PHE A 204 -7.29 13.17 -19.90
C PHE A 204 -7.24 14.65 -20.35
N ALA A 205 -8.39 15.33 -20.36
CA ALA A 205 -8.45 16.77 -20.65
C ALA A 205 -7.74 17.63 -19.59
N GLN A 206 -7.39 17.10 -18.41
CA GLN A 206 -6.60 17.83 -17.40
C GLN A 206 -5.08 17.73 -17.61
N LEU A 207 -4.61 17.01 -18.63
CA LEU A 207 -3.18 16.95 -18.94
C LEU A 207 -2.67 18.33 -19.34
N SER A 208 -1.56 18.74 -18.70
CA SER A 208 -0.86 19.96 -19.05
C SER A 208 -0.25 19.91 -20.45
N SER A 209 0.04 21.08 -21.03
CA SER A 209 0.75 21.17 -22.30
C SER A 209 2.09 20.43 -22.31
N ALA A 210 2.79 20.38 -21.17
CA ALA A 210 4.06 19.65 -21.04
C ALA A 210 3.87 18.12 -21.04
N GLN A 211 2.76 17.63 -20.47
CA GLN A 211 2.40 16.22 -20.50
C GLN A 211 1.96 15.79 -21.91
N LEU A 212 1.08 16.56 -22.56
CA LEU A 212 0.66 16.33 -23.95
C LEU A 212 1.86 16.33 -24.92
N GLY A 213 2.77 17.29 -24.76
CA GLY A 213 4.00 17.39 -25.56
C GLY A 213 5.03 16.30 -25.30
N ALA A 214 4.90 15.58 -24.18
CA ALA A 214 5.79 14.46 -23.84
C ALA A 214 5.28 13.11 -24.36
N LEU A 215 4.01 12.98 -24.78
CA LEU A 215 3.44 11.71 -25.25
C LEU A 215 4.29 11.12 -26.40
N SER A 216 4.58 9.82 -26.35
CA SER A 216 5.29 9.13 -27.44
C SER A 216 4.31 8.45 -28.40
N SER A 217 4.81 7.84 -29.48
CA SER A 217 3.99 7.02 -30.38
C SER A 217 3.31 5.85 -29.69
N LYS A 218 3.92 5.27 -28.65
CA LYS A 218 3.31 4.21 -27.84
C LYS A 218 2.04 4.69 -27.13
N GLN A 219 2.09 5.89 -26.55
CA GLN A 219 0.91 6.48 -25.91
C GLN A 219 -0.10 6.95 -26.96
N GLY A 220 0.35 7.52 -28.08
CA GLY A 220 -0.50 7.90 -29.21
C GLY A 220 -1.35 6.74 -29.73
N ALA A 221 -0.79 5.53 -29.80
CA ALA A 221 -1.51 4.32 -30.21
C ALA A 221 -2.63 3.90 -29.25
N GLY A 222 -2.63 4.40 -28.01
CA GLY A 222 -3.67 4.18 -27.01
C GLY A 222 -4.71 5.29 -26.93
N LEU A 223 -4.53 6.42 -27.63
CA LEU A 223 -5.51 7.51 -27.60
C LEU A 223 -6.83 7.07 -28.25
N THR A 224 -7.93 7.42 -27.61
CA THR A 224 -9.29 7.18 -28.13
C THR A 224 -9.84 8.41 -28.84
N THR A 225 -10.83 8.23 -29.72
CA THR A 225 -11.54 9.34 -30.37
C THR A 225 -12.16 10.30 -29.34
N ALA A 226 -12.70 9.77 -28.24
CA ALA A 226 -13.31 10.59 -27.18
C ALA A 226 -12.27 11.48 -26.48
N GLN A 227 -11.09 10.92 -26.16
CA GLN A 227 -9.99 11.68 -25.56
C GLN A 227 -9.43 12.75 -26.50
N LEU A 228 -9.35 12.49 -27.81
CA LEU A 228 -8.93 13.50 -28.78
C LEU A 228 -9.98 14.60 -28.93
N ALA A 229 -11.27 14.23 -28.90
CA ALA A 229 -12.38 15.16 -29.01
C ALA A 229 -12.59 16.03 -27.76
N SER A 230 -12.04 15.64 -26.60
CA SER A 230 -12.09 16.47 -25.39
C SER A 230 -11.03 17.57 -25.34
N LEU A 231 -10.02 17.50 -26.20
CA LEU A 231 -8.97 18.52 -26.30
C LEU A 231 -9.42 19.71 -27.15
N ASP A 232 -9.08 20.91 -26.72
CA ASP A 232 -9.25 22.12 -27.53
C ASP A 232 -8.14 22.29 -28.58
N SER A 233 -8.26 23.31 -29.44
CA SER A 233 -7.27 23.56 -30.50
C SER A 233 -5.88 23.95 -29.96
N ALA A 234 -5.81 24.58 -28.78
CA ALA A 234 -4.55 24.90 -28.14
C ALA A 234 -3.86 23.63 -27.61
N GLU A 235 -4.62 22.70 -27.04
CA GLU A 235 -4.14 21.42 -26.50
C GLU A 235 -3.76 20.44 -27.62
N LEU A 236 -4.56 20.32 -28.67
CA LEU A 236 -4.23 19.54 -29.86
C LEU A 236 -2.91 20.00 -30.48
N SER A 237 -2.62 21.31 -30.46
CA SER A 237 -1.33 21.84 -30.94
C SER A 237 -0.12 21.45 -30.09
N LYS A 238 -0.35 20.94 -28.86
CA LYS A 238 0.70 20.46 -27.95
C LYS A 238 0.99 18.97 -28.10
N LEU A 239 0.16 18.20 -28.80
CA LEU A 239 0.47 16.79 -29.04
C LEU A 239 1.80 16.68 -29.79
N SER A 240 2.68 15.80 -29.28
CA SER A 240 3.97 15.59 -29.92
C SER A 240 3.79 14.99 -31.31
N THR A 241 4.72 15.26 -32.23
CA THR A 241 4.73 14.63 -33.56
C THR A 241 4.76 13.10 -33.46
N ALA A 242 5.44 12.55 -32.44
CA ALA A 242 5.49 11.11 -32.22
C ALA A 242 4.13 10.54 -31.83
N ALA A 243 3.38 11.23 -30.96
CA ALA A 243 2.03 10.82 -30.56
C ALA A 243 1.08 10.84 -31.77
N VAL A 244 1.13 11.90 -32.60
CA VAL A 244 0.33 12.00 -33.83
C VAL A 244 0.66 10.87 -34.82
N GLN A 245 1.94 10.54 -35.01
CA GLN A 245 2.36 9.40 -35.85
C GLN A 245 1.93 8.05 -35.28
N GLY A 246 1.72 7.97 -33.96
CA GLY A 246 1.28 6.76 -33.28
C GLY A 246 -0.23 6.53 -33.29
N LEU A 247 -1.03 7.52 -33.71
CA LEU A 247 -2.50 7.41 -33.69
C LEU A 247 -2.98 6.17 -34.47
N SER A 248 -3.89 5.43 -33.85
CA SER A 248 -4.52 4.29 -34.51
C SER A 248 -5.62 4.77 -35.47
N THR A 249 -5.95 3.96 -36.47
CA THR A 249 -7.09 4.23 -37.36
C THR A 249 -8.44 4.20 -36.62
N ALA A 250 -8.49 3.63 -35.41
CA ALA A 250 -9.69 3.67 -34.59
C ALA A 250 -9.85 5.02 -33.85
N ALA A 251 -8.76 5.80 -33.73
CA ALA A 251 -8.75 7.09 -33.05
C ALA A 251 -9.04 8.28 -33.99
N ILE A 252 -8.93 8.08 -35.31
CA ILE A 252 -9.09 9.09 -36.38
C ILE A 252 -10.44 8.88 -37.06
#